data_AF-A0A955PNA0-F1
#
_entry.id   AF-A0A955PNA0-F1
#
_cell.length_a   1.000
_cell.length_b   1.000
_cell.length_c   1.000
_cell.angle_alpha   90.00
_cell.angle_beta   90.00
_cell.angle_gamma   90.00
#
_symmetry.space_group_name_H-M   'P 1'
#
loop_
_entity.id
_entity.type
_entity.pdbx_description
1 polymer ?
#
loop_
_entity_poly.entity_id
_entity_poly.type
_entity_poly.pdbx_seq_one_letter_code
_entity_poly.pdbx_strand_id
1 'polypeptide(L)'
;MKRREFLRNSAMALAGASLYPQLVQAAEFYEGHPLAPKPSPLPAKARQLVFIFLTGGFSHVDTFDPKPELTKKDGQKTDRGVLSASRFEFKRYGQSGLEISELFPHMGKVADDLCVIRSMKNDFGDHFQGTLAMHTGSGSVPMPSLGSWLSYGLGTLNPNLPSYMILAKFMPYAGGQNWDNSFLPTSHQGVRVVPGQDPIPNLKTPVESVSLREMEQKMLADINKIHAKDRPHDARLTARMSSFDIARGMMNEAPEAFDLSKEKDSVLENYGLERG
;
A
#
# COMPACT_ATOMS: atom_id res chain seq x y z
N MET A 1 -44.43 0.88 -8.68
CA MET A 1 -43.04 1.00 -8.21
C MET A 1 -43.02 1.92 -6.98
N LYS A 2 -42.48 1.50 -5.83
CA LYS A 2 -42.55 2.32 -4.59
C LYS A 2 -41.56 3.49 -4.67
N ARG A 3 -41.95 4.69 -4.24
CA ARG A 3 -41.14 5.94 -4.30
C ARG A 3 -39.72 5.77 -3.73
N ARG A 4 -39.58 4.97 -2.66
CA ARG A 4 -38.28 4.65 -2.03
C ARG A 4 -37.37 3.79 -2.90
N GLU A 5 -37.94 2.93 -3.72
CA GLU A 5 -37.24 2.03 -4.62
C GLU A 5 -36.77 2.79 -5.88
N PHE A 6 -37.61 3.69 -6.39
CA PHE A 6 -37.24 4.63 -7.45
C PHE A 6 -36.07 5.53 -7.02
N LEU A 7 -36.17 6.18 -5.85
CA LEU A 7 -35.10 7.06 -5.36
C LEU A 7 -33.80 6.31 -5.07
N ARG A 8 -33.86 5.07 -4.56
CA ARG A 8 -32.66 4.24 -4.35
C ARG A 8 -32.00 3.88 -5.69
N ASN A 9 -32.79 3.48 -6.68
CA ASN A 9 -32.27 3.10 -7.99
C ASN A 9 -31.75 4.31 -8.77
N SER A 10 -32.38 5.48 -8.65
CA SER A 10 -31.91 6.74 -9.25
C SER A 10 -30.64 7.27 -8.57
N ALA A 11 -30.52 7.16 -7.24
CA ALA A 11 -29.30 7.54 -6.52
C ALA A 11 -28.11 6.62 -6.86
N MET A 12 -28.35 5.30 -7.01
CA MET A 12 -27.34 4.36 -7.48
C MET A 12 -26.96 4.60 -8.95
N ALA A 13 -27.92 4.98 -9.80
CA ALA A 13 -27.67 5.35 -11.19
C ALA A 13 -26.85 6.65 -11.29
N LEU A 14 -27.12 7.66 -10.46
CA LEU A 14 -26.36 8.92 -10.44
C LEU A 14 -24.94 8.75 -9.87
N ALA A 15 -24.76 7.92 -8.84
CA ALA A 15 -23.44 7.61 -8.30
C ALA A 15 -22.60 6.73 -9.24
N GLY A 16 -23.26 5.80 -9.96
CA GLY A 16 -22.62 5.01 -11.03
C GLY A 16 -22.28 5.87 -12.26
N ALA A 17 -23.16 6.82 -12.62
CA ALA A 17 -22.97 7.72 -13.75
C ALA A 17 -21.94 8.84 -13.52
N SER A 18 -21.47 9.08 -12.29
CA SER A 18 -20.36 10.03 -12.07
C SER A 18 -18.99 9.35 -12.11
N LEU A 19 -18.90 8.06 -11.78
CA LEU A 19 -17.64 7.30 -11.85
C LEU A 19 -17.44 6.66 -13.22
N TYR A 20 -18.50 6.16 -13.85
CA TYR A 20 -18.38 5.43 -15.11
C TYR A 20 -17.81 6.29 -16.26
N PRO A 21 -18.22 7.55 -16.46
CA PRO A 21 -17.60 8.42 -17.45
C PRO A 21 -16.16 8.76 -17.11
N GLN A 22 -15.79 8.88 -15.83
CA GLN A 22 -14.40 9.13 -15.44
C GLN A 22 -13.52 7.88 -15.64
N LEU A 23 -14.06 6.69 -15.42
CA LEU A 23 -13.39 5.41 -15.67
C LEU A 23 -13.28 5.09 -17.17
N VAL A 24 -14.32 5.38 -17.94
CA VAL A 24 -14.34 5.27 -19.41
C VAL A 24 -13.42 6.32 -20.01
N GLN A 25 -13.48 7.57 -19.54
CA GLN A 25 -12.59 8.64 -19.99
C GLN A 25 -11.14 8.38 -19.59
N ALA A 26 -10.88 7.76 -18.43
CA ALA A 26 -9.56 7.25 -18.07
C ALA A 26 -9.13 6.10 -19.01
N ALA A 27 -9.97 5.09 -19.21
CA ALA A 27 -9.66 3.98 -20.12
C ALA A 27 -9.45 4.43 -21.57
N GLU A 28 -10.21 5.43 -22.04
CA GLU A 28 -10.06 6.08 -23.35
C GLU A 28 -8.84 7.01 -23.40
N PHE A 29 -8.50 7.73 -22.31
CA PHE A 29 -7.23 8.48 -22.21
C PHE A 29 -6.01 7.57 -22.20
N TYR A 30 -6.17 6.32 -21.78
CA TYR A 30 -5.07 5.42 -21.47
C TYR A 30 -4.78 4.35 -22.52
N GLU A 31 -5.43 4.35 -23.69
CA GLU A 31 -5.10 3.46 -24.83
C GLU A 31 -4.87 1.96 -24.44
N GLY A 32 -5.55 1.43 -23.41
CA GLY A 32 -5.30 0.08 -22.91
C GLY A 32 -4.10 -0.06 -21.96
N HIS A 33 -3.74 1.00 -21.23
CA HIS A 33 -2.68 1.00 -20.22
C HIS A 33 -2.93 -0.10 -19.18
N PRO A 34 -1.91 -0.93 -18.85
CA PRO A 34 -2.09 -2.10 -18.00
C PRO A 34 -2.56 -1.78 -16.56
N LEU A 35 -2.37 -0.53 -16.12
CA LEU A 35 -2.82 -0.03 -14.82
C LEU A 35 -4.12 0.78 -14.85
N ALA A 36 -4.84 0.84 -15.98
CA ALA A 36 -6.10 1.57 -16.05
C ALA A 36 -7.04 1.13 -14.90
N PRO A 37 -7.76 2.08 -14.25
CA PRO A 37 -8.62 1.76 -13.13
C PRO A 37 -9.65 0.69 -13.51
N LYS A 38 -9.82 -0.31 -12.65
CA LYS A 38 -10.76 -1.41 -12.87
C LYS A 38 -11.93 -1.30 -11.90
N PRO A 39 -13.17 -1.55 -12.34
CA PRO A 39 -14.30 -1.60 -11.42
C PRO A 39 -14.11 -2.73 -10.42
N SER A 40 -14.30 -2.44 -9.12
CA SER A 40 -14.27 -3.48 -8.10
C SER A 40 -15.37 -4.51 -8.38
N PRO A 41 -15.07 -5.82 -8.34
CA PRO A 41 -16.07 -6.86 -8.54
C PRO A 41 -17.11 -6.91 -7.41
N LEU A 42 -16.81 -6.30 -6.26
CA LEU A 42 -17.69 -6.23 -5.09
C LEU A 42 -17.94 -4.77 -4.69
N PRO A 43 -19.14 -4.45 -4.15
CA PRO A 43 -19.40 -3.13 -3.61
C PRO A 43 -18.50 -2.89 -2.40
N ALA A 44 -17.54 -1.99 -2.53
CA ALA A 44 -16.63 -1.58 -1.47
C ALA A 44 -16.99 -0.17 -0.99
N LYS A 45 -17.01 0.03 0.33
CA LYS A 45 -17.13 1.38 0.92
C LYS A 45 -15.77 2.08 1.02
N ALA A 46 -14.71 1.32 1.30
CA ALA A 46 -13.35 1.82 1.35
C ALA A 46 -12.79 2.02 -0.07
N ARG A 47 -12.10 3.14 -0.29
CA ARG A 47 -11.46 3.49 -1.56
C ARG A 47 -9.93 3.39 -1.53
N GLN A 48 -9.35 3.41 -0.35
CA GLN A 48 -7.90 3.44 -0.11
C GLN A 48 -7.58 2.53 1.08
N LEU A 49 -6.40 1.91 1.05
CA LEU A 49 -5.87 1.10 2.14
C LEU A 49 -4.49 1.63 2.50
N VAL A 50 -4.31 1.97 3.78
CA VAL A 50 -2.99 2.21 4.37
C VAL A 50 -2.65 0.99 5.20
N PHE A 51 -1.64 0.24 4.76
CA PHE A 51 -1.16 -0.94 5.46
C PHE A 51 0.13 -0.61 6.20
N ILE A 52 0.10 -0.70 7.53
CA ILE A 52 1.25 -0.44 8.40
C ILE A 52 1.71 -1.76 9.00
N PHE A 53 2.92 -2.17 8.65
CA PHE A 53 3.57 -3.34 9.23
C PHE A 53 4.77 -2.93 10.07
N LEU A 54 4.73 -3.24 11.37
CA LEU A 54 5.80 -2.94 12.30
C LEU A 54 6.76 -4.14 12.39
N THR A 55 7.81 -4.14 11.57
CA THR A 55 8.84 -5.18 11.58
C THR A 55 9.56 -5.22 12.94
N GLY A 56 9.46 -6.36 13.64
CA GLY A 56 9.98 -6.50 15.02
C GLY A 56 9.22 -5.66 16.07
N GLY A 57 8.03 -5.15 15.73
CA GLY A 57 7.25 -4.23 16.56
C GLY A 57 6.78 -4.80 17.90
N PHE A 58 5.90 -4.04 18.55
CA PHE A 58 5.43 -4.36 19.90
C PHE A 58 4.70 -5.71 19.98
N SER A 59 4.84 -6.38 21.12
CA SER A 59 4.11 -7.61 21.40
C SER A 59 2.60 -7.34 21.47
N HIS A 60 1.79 -8.20 20.84
CA HIS A 60 0.33 -8.08 20.90
C HIS A 60 -0.22 -8.10 22.35
N VAL A 61 0.42 -8.85 23.25
CA VAL A 61 0.04 -8.91 24.68
C VAL A 61 0.35 -7.63 25.45
N ASP A 62 1.23 -6.79 24.92
CA ASP A 62 1.62 -5.49 25.47
C ASP A 62 0.83 -4.33 24.85
N THR A 63 -0.02 -4.58 23.85
CA THR A 63 -0.67 -3.53 23.05
C THR A 63 -2.20 -3.55 23.15
N PHE A 64 -2.86 -4.53 22.52
CA PHE A 64 -4.32 -4.57 22.35
C PHE A 64 -4.96 -5.89 22.82
N ASP A 65 -4.18 -6.80 23.39
CA ASP A 65 -4.63 -8.13 23.79
C ASP A 65 -4.07 -8.55 25.15
N PRO A 66 -4.45 -7.84 26.24
CA PRO A 66 -4.00 -8.22 27.58
C PRO A 66 -4.43 -9.66 27.89
N LYS A 67 -3.51 -10.42 28.47
CA LYS A 67 -3.71 -11.84 28.83
C LYS A 67 -3.69 -12.01 30.35
N PRO A 68 -4.83 -11.90 31.06
CA PRO A 68 -4.88 -12.02 32.52
C PRO A 68 -4.28 -13.33 33.07
N GLU A 69 -4.45 -14.44 32.33
CA GLU A 69 -3.85 -15.72 32.72
C GLU A 69 -2.32 -15.73 32.58
N LEU A 70 -1.77 -14.96 31.63
CA LEU A 70 -0.32 -14.77 31.51
C LEU A 70 0.20 -13.98 32.71
N THR A 71 -0.54 -12.94 33.14
CA THR A 71 -0.21 -12.16 34.34
C THR A 71 -0.16 -13.03 35.60
N LYS A 72 -1.13 -13.95 35.79
CA LYS A 72 -1.14 -14.86 36.94
C LYS A 72 0.03 -15.85 36.95
N LYS A 73 0.58 -16.16 35.78
CA LYS A 73 1.64 -17.17 35.59
C LYS A 73 2.99 -16.54 35.29
N ASP A 74 3.16 -15.26 35.60
CA ASP A 74 4.41 -14.55 35.36
C ASP A 74 5.59 -15.26 36.05
N GLY A 75 6.71 -15.37 35.34
CA GLY A 75 7.91 -16.07 35.81
C GLY A 75 7.83 -17.60 35.83
N GLN A 76 6.68 -18.20 35.50
CA GLN A 76 6.55 -19.66 35.44
C GLN A 76 7.35 -20.21 34.25
N LYS A 77 8.15 -21.24 34.51
CA LYS A 77 8.89 -21.97 33.46
C LYS A 77 7.97 -22.95 32.73
N THR A 78 8.14 -23.01 31.42
CA THR A 78 7.49 -23.96 30.51
C THR A 78 8.54 -24.58 29.60
N ASP A 79 8.16 -25.60 28.84
CA ASP A 79 9.03 -26.22 27.83
C ASP A 79 9.45 -25.24 26.71
N ARG A 80 8.79 -24.07 26.62
CA ARG A 80 9.05 -23.02 25.63
C ARG A 80 9.73 -21.78 26.22
N GLY A 81 10.15 -21.83 27.47
CA GLY A 81 10.79 -20.72 28.17
C GLY A 81 9.96 -20.19 29.35
N VAL A 82 10.31 -18.99 29.81
CA VAL A 82 9.67 -18.34 30.95
C VAL A 82 8.51 -17.48 30.47
N LEU A 83 7.34 -17.66 31.05
CA LEU A 83 6.19 -16.79 30.81
C LEU A 83 6.49 -15.39 31.36
N SER A 84 6.29 -14.36 30.52
CA SER A 84 6.46 -12.96 30.91
C SER A 84 5.12 -12.25 30.77
N ALA A 85 4.61 -11.70 31.87
CA ALA A 85 3.48 -10.81 31.86
C ALA A 85 3.82 -9.50 31.15
N SER A 86 2.77 -8.82 30.67
CA SER A 86 2.92 -7.44 30.24
C SER A 86 3.30 -6.56 31.42
N ARG A 87 4.21 -5.62 31.19
CA ARG A 87 4.64 -4.63 32.20
C ARG A 87 3.88 -3.31 32.10
N PHE A 88 2.98 -3.20 31.13
CA PHE A 88 2.24 -1.98 30.83
C PHE A 88 0.85 -2.01 31.45
N GLU A 89 0.37 -0.82 31.81
CA GLU A 89 -1.00 -0.65 32.27
C GLU A 89 -1.99 -0.67 31.10
N PHE A 90 -3.18 -1.24 31.33
CA PHE A 90 -4.27 -1.28 30.38
C PHE A 90 -5.48 -0.52 30.91
N LYS A 91 -6.11 0.25 30.02
CA LYS A 91 -7.36 0.95 30.31
C LYS A 91 -8.40 0.58 29.26
N ARG A 92 -9.67 0.55 29.68
CA ARG A 92 -10.81 0.37 28.78
C ARG A 92 -11.20 1.71 28.19
N TYR A 93 -11.40 1.73 26.88
CA TYR A 93 -11.76 2.92 26.14
C TYR A 93 -13.03 2.71 25.32
N GLY A 94 -13.73 3.82 25.06
CA GLY A 94 -14.93 3.84 24.23
C GLY A 94 -16.11 3.05 24.81
N GLN A 95 -17.15 2.91 24.00
CA GLN A 95 -18.32 2.08 24.28
C GLN A 95 -18.03 0.59 24.05
N SER A 96 -17.10 0.28 23.15
CA SER A 96 -16.57 -1.07 22.89
C SER A 96 -15.90 -1.69 24.12
N GLY A 97 -15.40 -0.85 25.03
CA GLY A 97 -14.64 -1.29 26.20
C GLY A 97 -13.29 -1.91 25.83
N LEU A 98 -12.76 -1.58 24.65
CA LEU A 98 -11.49 -2.12 24.16
C LEU A 98 -10.36 -1.77 25.15
N GLU A 99 -9.65 -2.80 25.59
CA GLU A 99 -8.50 -2.66 26.47
C GLU A 99 -7.26 -2.33 25.65
N ILE A 100 -6.70 -1.14 25.89
CA ILE A 100 -5.54 -0.60 25.18
C ILE A 100 -4.46 -0.23 26.21
N SER A 101 -3.24 -0.64 25.91
CA SER A 101 -2.04 -0.35 26.69
C SER A 101 -1.74 1.16 26.73
N GLU A 102 -1.14 1.62 27.83
CA GLU A 102 -0.64 2.98 27.99
C GLU A 102 0.41 3.38 26.93
N LEU A 103 1.00 2.40 26.22
CA LEU A 103 1.86 2.63 25.06
C LEU A 103 1.18 3.42 23.92
N PHE A 104 -0.15 3.39 23.85
CA PHE A 104 -0.92 4.06 22.79
C PHE A 104 -1.90 5.09 23.37
N PRO A 105 -1.40 6.17 24.00
CA PRO A 105 -2.24 7.12 24.76
C PRO A 105 -3.26 7.85 23.89
N HIS A 106 -3.01 7.94 22.59
CA HIS A 106 -3.92 8.57 21.64
C HIS A 106 -4.91 7.60 21.00
N MET A 107 -4.62 6.30 20.93
CA MET A 107 -5.51 5.35 20.26
C MET A 107 -6.78 5.08 21.07
N GLY A 108 -6.73 5.26 22.39
CA GLY A 108 -7.92 5.21 23.24
C GLY A 108 -9.03 6.18 22.82
N LYS A 109 -8.69 7.31 22.17
CA LYS A 109 -9.68 8.30 21.69
C LYS A 109 -10.53 7.82 20.52
N VAL A 110 -10.05 6.81 19.79
CA VAL A 110 -10.71 6.26 18.59
C VAL A 110 -11.04 4.77 18.76
N ALA A 111 -11.08 4.27 20.00
CA ALA A 111 -11.23 2.85 20.29
C ALA A 111 -12.46 2.20 19.62
N ASP A 112 -13.56 2.95 19.49
CA ASP A 112 -14.80 2.47 18.87
C ASP A 112 -14.74 2.41 17.33
N ASP A 113 -13.74 3.04 16.72
CA ASP A 113 -13.46 2.95 15.28
C ASP A 113 -12.43 1.85 14.96
N LEU A 114 -11.85 1.21 15.99
CA LEU A 114 -10.87 0.14 15.83
C LEU A 114 -11.54 -1.23 15.78
N CYS A 115 -11.05 -2.06 14.86
CA CYS A 115 -11.32 -3.49 14.86
C CYS A 115 -10.04 -4.26 15.20
N VAL A 116 -10.04 -4.94 16.34
CA VAL A 116 -8.87 -5.72 16.81
C VAL A 116 -9.12 -7.21 16.59
N ILE A 117 -8.27 -7.85 15.80
CA ILE A 117 -8.32 -9.29 15.52
C ILE A 117 -7.33 -10.03 16.43
N ARG A 118 -7.81 -10.54 17.57
CA ARG A 118 -7.01 -11.30 18.55
C ARG A 118 -6.83 -12.78 18.17
N SER A 119 -7.57 -13.26 17.17
CA SER A 119 -7.53 -14.65 16.69
C SER A 119 -6.48 -14.89 15.61
N MET A 120 -5.76 -13.86 15.17
CA MET A 120 -4.78 -13.97 14.12
C MET A 120 -3.55 -14.73 14.63
N LYS A 121 -3.22 -15.83 13.97
CA LYS A 121 -2.00 -16.59 14.19
C LYS A 121 -1.38 -16.92 12.84
N ASN A 122 -0.11 -17.28 12.83
CA ASN A 122 0.53 -17.95 11.71
C ASN A 122 1.08 -19.30 12.18
N ASP A 123 1.47 -20.15 11.23
CA ASP A 123 2.05 -21.46 11.52
C ASP A 123 3.59 -21.46 11.41
N PHE A 124 4.22 -20.29 11.29
CA PHE A 124 5.66 -20.11 11.10
C PHE A 124 6.35 -19.60 12.37
N GLY A 125 7.43 -20.26 12.79
CA GLY A 125 8.12 -19.92 14.03
C GLY A 125 9.10 -18.75 13.94
N ASP A 126 9.53 -18.37 12.74
CA ASP A 126 10.55 -17.34 12.52
C ASP A 126 10.00 -16.03 11.95
N HIS A 127 10.74 -14.96 12.19
CA HIS A 127 10.37 -13.62 11.75
C HIS A 127 10.33 -13.46 10.23
N PHE A 128 11.17 -14.18 9.48
CA PHE A 128 11.25 -14.05 8.03
C PHE A 128 9.99 -14.61 7.37
N GLN A 129 9.64 -15.87 7.66
CA GLN A 129 8.46 -16.53 7.09
C GLN A 129 7.15 -15.90 7.59
N GLY A 130 7.09 -15.52 8.87
CA GLY A 130 5.93 -14.83 9.42
C GLY A 130 5.67 -13.47 8.75
N THR A 131 6.74 -12.73 8.44
CA THR A 131 6.63 -11.44 7.73
C THR A 131 6.17 -11.64 6.30
N LEU A 132 6.73 -12.62 5.58
CA LEU A 132 6.27 -12.97 4.24
C LEU A 132 4.80 -13.38 4.23
N ALA A 133 4.41 -14.30 5.11
CA ALA A 133 3.04 -14.80 5.18
C ALA A 133 2.02 -13.67 5.42
N MET A 134 2.37 -12.66 6.22
CA MET A 134 1.52 -11.49 6.43
C MET A 134 1.32 -10.67 5.14
N HIS A 135 2.36 -10.51 4.33
CA HIS A 135 2.31 -9.67 3.13
C HIS A 135 1.79 -10.42 1.90
N THR A 136 2.08 -11.72 1.76
CA THR A 136 1.84 -12.49 0.53
C THR A 136 0.84 -13.62 0.73
N GLY A 137 0.43 -13.89 1.97
CA GLY A 137 -0.36 -15.07 2.33
C GLY A 137 0.44 -16.38 2.35
N SER A 138 1.76 -16.35 2.09
CA SER A 138 2.61 -17.53 1.99
C SER A 138 4.03 -17.29 2.53
N GLY A 139 4.46 -18.11 3.49
CA GLY A 139 5.83 -18.08 4.03
C GLY A 139 6.83 -18.99 3.30
N SER A 140 6.37 -19.80 2.35
CA SER A 140 7.19 -20.84 1.69
C SER A 140 7.18 -20.78 0.16
N VAL A 141 6.03 -20.44 -0.42
CA VAL A 141 5.86 -20.31 -1.87
C VAL A 141 5.87 -18.83 -2.25
N PRO A 142 6.66 -18.39 -3.23
CA PRO A 142 6.59 -17.02 -3.73
C PRO A 142 5.18 -16.71 -4.23
N MET A 143 4.53 -15.74 -3.58
CA MET A 143 3.20 -15.25 -3.94
C MET A 143 3.25 -13.73 -4.08
N PRO A 144 2.43 -13.13 -4.97
CA PRO A 144 2.34 -11.68 -5.05
C PRO A 144 1.89 -11.10 -3.72
N SER A 145 2.47 -9.96 -3.36
CA SER A 145 2.09 -9.24 -2.15
C SER A 145 0.65 -8.71 -2.21
N LEU A 146 0.09 -8.39 -1.04
CA LEU A 146 -1.22 -7.76 -0.89
C LEU A 146 -1.34 -6.51 -1.77
N GLY A 147 -0.33 -5.65 -1.76
CA GLY A 147 -0.33 -4.43 -2.58
C GLY A 147 -0.27 -4.73 -4.08
N SER A 148 0.48 -5.76 -4.50
CA SER A 148 0.51 -6.20 -5.89
C SER A 148 -0.84 -6.76 -6.35
N TRP A 149 -1.53 -7.52 -5.50
CA TRP A 149 -2.89 -7.98 -5.78
C TRP A 149 -3.90 -6.84 -5.88
N LEU A 150 -3.84 -5.87 -4.98
CA LEU A 150 -4.70 -4.68 -5.03
C LEU A 150 -4.45 -3.87 -6.30
N SER A 151 -3.18 -3.62 -6.63
CA SER A 151 -2.77 -2.96 -7.87
C SER A 151 -3.27 -3.70 -9.11
N TYR A 152 -3.13 -5.03 -9.15
CA TYR A 152 -3.60 -5.84 -10.27
C TYR A 152 -5.12 -5.84 -10.41
N GLY A 153 -5.84 -5.96 -9.29
CA GLY A 153 -7.29 -6.04 -9.26
C GLY A 153 -8.00 -4.71 -9.49
N LEU A 154 -7.41 -3.60 -9.07
CA LEU A 154 -8.06 -2.28 -9.05
C LEU A 154 -7.40 -1.24 -9.98
N GLY A 155 -6.15 -1.44 -10.39
CA GLY A 155 -5.40 -0.46 -11.18
C GLY A 155 -4.99 0.76 -10.36
N THR A 156 -4.81 1.90 -11.02
CA THR A 156 -4.48 3.20 -10.41
C THR A 156 -5.38 4.31 -10.91
N LEU A 157 -5.66 5.29 -10.04
CA LEU A 157 -6.31 6.55 -10.42
C LEU A 157 -5.33 7.55 -11.05
N ASN A 158 -4.03 7.35 -10.86
CA ASN A 158 -2.98 8.15 -11.48
C ASN A 158 -1.93 7.21 -12.13
N PRO A 159 -1.85 7.10 -13.46
CA PRO A 159 -0.89 6.25 -14.16
C PRO A 159 0.54 6.81 -14.16
N ASN A 160 0.71 8.09 -13.82
CA ASN A 160 2.01 8.74 -13.79
C ASN A 160 2.76 8.42 -12.50
N LEU A 161 2.07 7.84 -11.51
CA LEU A 161 2.63 7.36 -10.26
C LEU A 161 2.45 5.85 -10.12
N PRO A 162 3.34 5.15 -9.39
CA PRO A 162 3.14 3.74 -9.09
C PRO A 162 1.87 3.52 -8.29
N SER A 163 1.12 2.52 -8.71
CA SER A 163 -0.12 2.08 -8.04
C SER A 163 0.12 1.46 -6.66
N TYR A 164 1.34 1.01 -6.38
CA TYR A 164 1.74 0.37 -5.13
C TYR A 164 3.05 0.94 -4.63
N MET A 165 2.93 1.80 -3.61
CA MET A 165 4.03 2.55 -3.00
C MET A 165 4.34 2.01 -1.61
N ILE A 166 5.63 1.97 -1.28
CA ILE A 166 6.11 1.48 0.01
C ILE A 166 6.95 2.56 0.67
N LEU A 167 6.53 3.02 1.84
CA LEU A 167 7.28 3.98 2.64
C LEU A 167 8.12 3.22 3.67
N ALA A 168 9.41 3.03 3.40
CA ALA A 168 10.29 2.24 4.27
C ALA A 168 11.73 2.76 4.29
N LYS A 169 12.15 3.35 5.42
CA LYS A 169 13.53 3.80 5.63
C LYS A 169 14.52 2.63 5.67
N PHE A 170 14.14 1.52 6.30
CA PHE A 170 14.94 0.30 6.38
C PHE A 170 14.19 -0.88 5.76
N MET A 171 14.93 -1.92 5.37
CA MET A 171 14.31 -3.15 4.88
C MET A 171 13.75 -3.96 6.07
N PRO A 172 12.51 -4.45 5.99
CA PRO A 172 11.98 -5.38 6.98
C PRO A 172 12.62 -6.77 6.85
N TYR A 173 12.28 -7.69 7.76
CA TYR A 173 12.54 -9.12 7.53
C TYR A 173 12.00 -9.55 6.17
N ALA A 174 12.70 -10.45 5.47
CA ALA A 174 12.45 -10.83 4.08
C ALA A 174 12.63 -9.75 3.00
N GLY A 175 13.01 -8.52 3.38
CA GLY A 175 13.43 -7.49 2.45
C GLY A 175 12.37 -7.17 1.39
N GLY A 176 12.80 -7.08 0.13
CA GLY A 176 11.94 -6.68 -0.99
C GLY A 176 10.90 -7.74 -1.39
N GLN A 177 11.08 -8.99 -0.95
CA GLN A 177 10.16 -10.09 -1.25
C GLN A 177 8.75 -9.83 -0.70
N ASN A 178 8.63 -9.04 0.36
CA ASN A 178 7.35 -8.64 0.93
C ASN A 178 6.46 -7.84 -0.04
N TRP A 179 7.04 -7.24 -1.06
CA TRP A 179 6.35 -6.33 -1.98
C TRP A 179 6.52 -6.75 -3.44
N ASP A 180 6.88 -8.02 -3.65
CA ASP A 180 7.09 -8.60 -4.97
C ASP A 180 5.75 -8.82 -5.69
N ASN A 181 5.73 -8.57 -7.00
CA ASN A 181 4.61 -8.93 -7.87
C ASN A 181 4.61 -10.42 -8.24
N SER A 182 5.72 -11.14 -8.01
CA SER A 182 5.88 -12.56 -8.32
C SER A 182 5.48 -12.85 -9.77
N PHE A 183 4.46 -13.69 -9.99
CA PHE A 183 3.97 -14.04 -11.33
C PHE A 183 3.00 -13.01 -11.94
N LEU A 184 2.61 -11.96 -11.22
CA LEU A 184 1.83 -10.86 -11.81
C LEU A 184 2.72 -10.01 -12.74
N PRO A 185 2.16 -9.22 -13.67
CA PRO A 185 2.95 -8.30 -14.49
C PRO A 185 3.78 -7.31 -13.66
N THR A 186 4.96 -6.93 -14.17
CA THR A 186 5.92 -6.02 -13.49
C THR A 186 5.35 -4.65 -13.16
N SER A 187 4.30 -4.20 -13.86
CA SER A 187 3.57 -2.96 -13.55
C SER A 187 2.96 -2.93 -12.13
N HIS A 188 2.85 -4.09 -11.47
CA HIS A 188 2.32 -4.23 -10.11
C HIS A 188 3.41 -4.45 -9.04
N GLN A 189 4.68 -4.29 -9.41
CA GLN A 189 5.80 -4.34 -8.48
C GLN A 189 5.73 -3.19 -7.49
N GLY A 190 5.95 -3.48 -6.21
CA GLY A 190 6.05 -2.46 -5.19
C GLY A 190 7.25 -1.52 -5.41
N VAL A 191 6.99 -0.22 -5.40
CA VAL A 191 8.02 0.83 -5.49
C VAL A 191 8.34 1.38 -4.10
N ARG A 192 9.55 1.11 -3.63
CA ARG A 192 10.04 1.59 -2.35
C ARG A 192 10.47 3.05 -2.45
N VAL A 193 9.94 3.85 -1.53
CA VAL A 193 10.36 5.22 -1.23
C VAL A 193 11.14 5.21 0.07
N VAL A 194 12.34 5.78 0.02
CA VAL A 194 13.22 5.96 1.18
C VAL A 194 13.10 7.41 1.64
N PRO A 195 12.80 7.71 2.91
CA PRO A 195 12.79 9.10 3.37
C PRO A 195 14.17 9.75 3.19
N GLY A 196 14.23 10.92 2.56
CA GLY A 196 15.47 11.68 2.34
C GLY A 196 15.46 12.52 1.06
N GLN A 197 16.63 13.06 0.71
CA GLN A 197 16.84 13.95 -0.44
C GLN A 197 16.76 13.27 -1.82
N ASP A 198 16.87 11.94 -1.84
CA ASP A 198 16.70 11.12 -3.03
C ASP A 198 15.74 9.98 -2.71
N PRO A 199 14.43 10.27 -2.64
CA PRO A 199 13.47 9.34 -2.06
C PRO A 199 13.20 8.12 -2.92
N ILE A 200 13.52 8.22 -4.21
CA ILE A 200 13.43 7.12 -5.17
C ILE A 200 14.80 7.05 -5.86
N PRO A 201 15.57 5.97 -5.65
CA PRO A 201 16.90 5.87 -6.23
C PRO A 201 16.90 6.04 -7.75
N ASN A 202 17.87 6.77 -8.28
CA ASN A 202 18.07 7.00 -9.72
C ASN A 202 16.92 7.79 -10.41
N LEU A 203 16.11 8.51 -9.64
CA LEU A 203 15.10 9.39 -10.23
C LEU A 203 15.73 10.60 -10.94
N LYS A 204 16.90 11.05 -10.47
CA LYS A 204 17.69 12.10 -11.11
C LYS A 204 18.53 11.49 -12.25
N THR A 205 18.41 12.06 -13.44
CA THR A 205 19.26 11.69 -14.58
C THR A 205 20.68 12.24 -14.35
N PRO A 206 21.75 11.44 -14.48
CA PRO A 206 23.13 11.89 -14.29
C PRO A 206 23.69 12.73 -15.45
N VAL A 207 22.85 13.09 -16.42
CA VAL A 207 23.22 13.76 -17.68
C VAL A 207 22.43 15.06 -17.79
N GLU A 208 23.12 16.19 -17.97
CA GLU A 208 22.48 17.47 -18.28
C GLU A 208 21.86 17.44 -19.68
N SER A 209 20.67 18.04 -19.83
CA SER A 209 19.86 17.91 -21.06
C SER A 209 20.39 18.78 -22.20
N VAL A 210 20.41 18.20 -23.40
CA VAL A 210 20.22 18.92 -24.67
C VAL A 210 19.23 18.12 -25.53
N SER A 211 18.50 18.82 -26.40
CA SER A 211 17.27 18.43 -27.14
C SER A 211 17.23 17.09 -27.90
N LEU A 212 18.32 16.31 -27.93
CA LEU A 212 18.37 14.96 -28.52
C LEU A 212 17.49 13.95 -27.76
N ARG A 213 17.34 14.14 -26.44
CA ARG A 213 16.57 13.24 -25.56
C ARG A 213 15.09 13.13 -25.95
N GLU A 214 14.44 14.24 -26.30
CA GLU A 214 13.02 14.20 -26.68
C GLU A 214 12.83 13.47 -28.02
N MET A 215 13.77 13.63 -28.95
CA MET A 215 13.79 12.88 -30.21
C MET A 215 14.09 11.41 -29.99
N GLU A 216 15.07 11.05 -29.16
CA GLU A 216 15.38 9.66 -28.81
C GLU A 216 14.22 9.00 -28.05
N GLN A 217 13.56 9.72 -27.13
CA GLN A 217 12.38 9.22 -26.42
C GLN A 217 11.19 9.02 -27.36
N LYS A 218 10.95 9.96 -28.30
CA LYS A 218 9.93 9.80 -29.32
C LYS A 218 10.25 8.63 -30.25
N MET A 219 11.49 8.51 -30.72
CA MET A 219 11.94 7.41 -31.57
C MET A 219 11.84 6.05 -30.86
N LEU A 220 12.28 5.96 -29.60
CA LEU A 220 12.14 4.75 -28.79
C LEU A 220 10.66 4.41 -28.54
N ALA A 221 9.82 5.42 -28.29
CA ALA A 221 8.38 5.23 -28.14
C ALA A 221 7.75 4.72 -29.45
N ASP A 222 8.13 5.29 -30.59
CA ASP A 222 7.66 4.87 -31.91
C ASP A 222 8.09 3.44 -32.24
N ILE A 223 9.36 3.10 -31.98
CA ILE A 223 9.89 1.73 -32.14
C ILE A 223 9.15 0.77 -31.22
N ASN A 224 8.94 1.13 -29.94
CA ASN A 224 8.19 0.30 -29.01
C ASN A 224 6.74 0.10 -29.46
N LYS A 225 6.07 1.15 -29.97
CA LYS A 225 4.70 1.06 -30.52
C LYS A 225 4.64 0.16 -31.75
N ILE A 226 5.60 0.28 -32.68
CA ILE A 226 5.71 -0.61 -33.84
C ILE A 226 5.91 -2.06 -33.37
N HIS A 227 6.85 -2.28 -32.45
CA HIS A 227 7.16 -3.61 -31.95
C HIS A 227 6.00 -4.26 -31.19
N ALA A 228 5.21 -3.45 -30.46
CA ALA A 228 4.00 -3.88 -29.76
C ALA A 228 2.86 -4.21 -30.72
N LYS A 229 2.69 -3.44 -31.81
CA LYS A 229 1.69 -3.72 -32.86
C LYS A 229 1.92 -5.09 -33.50
N ASP A 230 3.18 -5.48 -33.69
CA ASP A 230 3.56 -6.78 -34.25
C ASP A 230 3.48 -7.92 -33.22
N ARG A 231 3.32 -7.60 -31.92
CA ARG A 231 3.26 -8.56 -30.79
C ARG A 231 2.13 -8.20 -29.81
N PRO A 232 0.87 -8.15 -30.25
CA PRO A 232 -0.26 -7.67 -29.43
C PRO A 232 -0.54 -8.54 -28.20
N HIS A 233 0.08 -9.72 -28.10
CA HIS A 233 -0.08 -10.65 -26.97
C HIS A 233 1.17 -10.76 -26.09
N ASP A 234 2.20 -9.92 -26.29
CA ASP A 234 3.39 -9.89 -25.44
C ASP A 234 3.18 -9.00 -24.21
N ALA A 235 2.71 -9.64 -23.13
CA ALA A 235 2.52 -8.99 -21.83
C ALA A 235 3.82 -8.45 -21.23
N ARG A 236 4.99 -9.03 -21.55
CA ARG A 236 6.29 -8.57 -21.02
C ARG A 236 6.71 -7.27 -21.69
N LEU A 237 6.55 -7.17 -23.01
CA LEU A 237 6.81 -5.94 -23.74
C LEU A 237 5.93 -4.80 -23.24
N THR A 238 4.63 -5.07 -23.08
CA THR A 238 3.65 -4.10 -22.58
C THR A 238 3.99 -3.63 -21.16
N ALA A 239 4.36 -4.55 -20.25
CA ALA A 239 4.79 -4.21 -18.90
C ALA A 239 6.05 -3.34 -18.90
N ARG A 240 7.04 -3.65 -19.74
CA ARG A 240 8.27 -2.86 -19.86
C ARG A 240 8.02 -1.44 -20.36
N MET A 241 7.15 -1.29 -21.37
CA MET A 241 6.76 0.03 -21.87
C MET A 241 6.08 0.85 -20.77
N SER A 242 5.10 0.26 -20.08
CA SER A 242 4.41 0.92 -18.96
C SER A 242 5.37 1.31 -17.83
N SER A 243 6.36 0.48 -17.50
CA SER A 243 7.38 0.84 -16.50
C SER A 243 8.20 2.08 -16.90
N PHE A 244 8.53 2.25 -18.18
CA PHE A 244 9.23 3.46 -18.64
C PHE A 244 8.34 4.70 -18.61
N ASP A 245 7.06 4.55 -18.95
CA ASP A 245 6.10 5.66 -18.89
C ASP A 245 5.83 6.10 -17.45
N ILE A 246 5.66 5.14 -16.52
CA ILE A 246 5.56 5.41 -15.07
C ILE A 246 6.84 6.11 -14.58
N ALA A 247 8.03 5.62 -14.95
CA ALA A 247 9.27 6.26 -14.54
C ALA A 247 9.38 7.71 -15.06
N ARG A 248 8.90 7.97 -16.29
CA ARG A 248 8.83 9.34 -16.85
C ARG A 248 7.82 10.21 -16.10
N GLY A 249 6.63 9.68 -15.82
CA GLY A 249 5.62 10.35 -15.00
C GLY A 249 6.17 10.72 -13.62
N MET A 250 6.85 9.78 -12.96
CA MET A 250 7.50 9.99 -11.68
C MET A 250 8.57 11.07 -11.72
N MET A 251 9.40 11.15 -12.77
CA MET A 251 10.39 12.22 -12.90
C MET A 251 9.75 13.62 -12.93
N ASN A 252 8.51 13.73 -13.43
CA ASN A 252 7.78 14.98 -13.49
C ASN A 252 6.97 15.25 -12.20
N GLU A 253 6.24 14.25 -11.68
CA GLU A 253 5.28 14.43 -10.59
C GLU A 253 5.86 14.19 -9.19
N ALA A 254 6.83 13.28 -9.05
CA ALA A 254 7.39 12.95 -7.73
C ALA A 254 8.04 14.14 -7.02
N PRO A 255 8.77 15.08 -7.70
CA PRO A 255 9.30 16.27 -7.04
C PRO A 255 8.22 17.09 -6.33
N GLU A 256 7.04 17.23 -6.93
CA GLU A 256 5.91 17.92 -6.30
C GLU A 256 5.29 17.06 -5.19
N ALA A 257 5.07 15.77 -5.43
CA ALA A 257 4.43 14.87 -4.47
C ALA A 257 5.23 14.68 -3.16
N PHE A 258 6.55 14.88 -3.19
CA PHE A 258 7.43 14.79 -2.03
C PHE A 258 7.91 16.17 -1.51
N ASP A 259 7.42 17.28 -2.08
CA ASP A 259 7.75 18.63 -1.62
C ASP A 259 6.92 19.03 -0.40
N LEU A 260 7.43 18.70 0.79
CA LEU A 260 6.81 19.09 2.05
C LEU A 260 7.04 20.57 2.41
N SER A 261 7.82 21.34 1.64
CA SER A 261 8.10 22.76 1.97
C SER A 261 6.84 23.63 1.91
N LYS A 262 5.86 23.19 1.10
CA LYS A 262 4.56 23.85 0.90
C LYS A 262 3.50 23.43 1.92
N GLU A 263 3.78 22.43 2.76
CA GLU A 263 2.84 22.00 3.79
C GLU A 263 2.65 23.08 4.86
N LYS A 264 1.44 23.15 5.42
CA LYS A 264 1.14 24.10 6.50
C LYS A 264 1.77 23.61 7.81
N ASP A 265 2.22 24.55 8.64
CA ASP A 265 2.82 24.21 9.94
C ASP A 265 1.89 23.38 10.83
N SER A 266 0.59 23.71 10.85
CA SER A 266 -0.41 22.93 11.58
C SER A 266 -0.51 21.47 11.13
N VAL A 267 -0.20 21.17 9.86
CA VAL A 267 -0.18 19.80 9.35
C VAL A 267 1.08 19.10 9.84
N LEU A 268 2.25 19.74 9.75
CA LEU A 268 3.51 19.19 10.25
C LEU A 268 3.45 18.90 11.76
N GLU A 269 2.86 19.81 12.54
CA GLU A 269 2.63 19.65 13.98
C GLU A 269 1.77 18.42 14.31
N ASN A 270 0.72 18.15 13.52
CA ASN A 270 -0.13 16.96 13.70
C ASN A 270 0.64 15.65 13.52
N TYR A 271 1.71 15.64 12.72
CA TYR A 271 2.60 14.50 12.52
C TYR A 271 3.84 14.53 13.45
N GLY A 272 3.94 15.53 14.34
CA GLY A 272 5.08 15.70 15.24
C GLY A 272 6.38 16.04 14.51
N LEU A 273 6.29 16.67 13.34
CA LEU A 273 7.44 17.06 12.52
C LEU A 273 7.80 18.52 12.76
N GLU A 274 9.09 18.80 12.86
CA GLU A 274 9.63 20.17 12.80
C GLU A 274 9.90 20.54 11.34
N ARG A 275 9.70 21.82 10.98
CA ARG A 275 10.02 22.33 9.65
C ARG A 275 11.54 22.28 9.44
N GLY A 276 11.98 21.63 8.36
CA GLY A 276 13.38 21.48 7.97
C GLY A 276 13.55 21.55 6.45
#